data_AF-A0A1C0SWZ7-F1
#
_entry.id   AF-A0A1C0SWZ7-F1
#
_cell.length_a   1.000
_cell.length_b   1.000
_cell.length_c   1.000
_cell.angle_alpha   90.00
_cell.angle_beta   90.00
_cell.angle_gamma   90.00
#
_symmetry.space_group_name_H-M   'P 1'
#
loop_
_entity.id
_entity.type
_entity.pdbx_description
1 polymer ?
#
loop_
_entity_poly.entity_id
_entity_poly.type
_entity_poly.pdbx_seq_one_letter_code
_entity_poly.pdbx_strand_id
1 'polypeptide(L)'
;MPSNTENVKLGVCTALFDSADLGFTKGGVEVEVQTNTHEVTVDQMGETPIDEIITGRTVQVTIPMAETTLENLARVMPGSTLVTDGAKATGTVVFSTAAPVNGDKITIDGLDFTFKTAPSGSRDMAIPATIGAAAIALAAAINNASLGILATPNAATVNLEASNRGVSGNVAITKTVVTAANVTVTGMAGGVDATKAKVVVETGTNISLLKLAKKLVLRPKGAVDARDDFTIFKAMTSGAIQFAYQTDQERIFNVVFKGYADASGRLFAVGDETAAA
;
A
#
# COMPACT_ATOMS: atom_id res chain seq x y z
N MET A 1 -25.03 -11.02 -17.58
CA MET A 1 -24.08 -12.16 -17.52
C MET A 1 -24.65 -13.20 -16.57
N PRO A 2 -24.65 -14.50 -16.90
CA PRO A 2 -25.15 -15.53 -16.00
C PRO A 2 -24.27 -15.58 -14.74
N SER A 3 -24.88 -15.89 -13.60
CA SER A 3 -24.20 -16.11 -12.33
C SER A 3 -23.18 -17.25 -12.48
N ASN A 4 -21.89 -16.92 -12.43
CA ASN A 4 -20.80 -17.89 -12.47
C ASN A 4 -20.31 -18.16 -11.04
N THR A 5 -20.32 -19.43 -10.63
CA THR A 5 -19.81 -19.90 -9.33
C THR A 5 -18.32 -19.63 -9.13
N GLU A 6 -17.55 -19.43 -10.20
CA GLU A 6 -16.13 -19.03 -10.13
C GLU A 6 -15.93 -17.60 -9.59
N ASN A 7 -16.98 -16.77 -9.54
CA ASN A 7 -16.89 -15.42 -8.97
C ASN A 7 -17.07 -15.40 -7.44
N VAL A 8 -17.26 -16.56 -6.80
CA VAL A 8 -17.30 -16.68 -5.33
C VAL A 8 -15.86 -16.77 -4.82
N LYS A 9 -15.31 -15.64 -4.39
CA LYS A 9 -13.93 -15.55 -3.87
C LYS A 9 -13.86 -15.88 -2.38
N LEU A 10 -12.80 -16.57 -1.96
CA LEU A 10 -12.56 -16.87 -0.55
C LEU A 10 -12.30 -15.59 0.25
N GLY A 11 -13.01 -15.43 1.37
CA GLY A 11 -13.09 -14.19 2.17
C GLY A 11 -11.86 -13.83 3.02
N VAL A 12 -10.69 -14.33 2.68
CA VAL A 12 -9.42 -13.92 3.31
C VAL A 12 -8.79 -12.82 2.48
N CYS A 13 -8.41 -11.70 3.09
CA CYS A 13 -7.76 -10.60 2.39
C CYS A 13 -6.49 -10.14 3.11
N THR A 14 -5.53 -9.67 2.33
CA THR A 14 -4.36 -8.94 2.81
C THR A 14 -4.68 -7.45 2.80
N ALA A 15 -4.36 -6.76 3.89
CA ALA A 15 -4.59 -5.33 4.04
C ALA A 15 -3.28 -4.56 3.90
N LEU A 16 -3.17 -3.74 2.87
CA LEU A 16 -2.01 -2.90 2.58
C LEU A 16 -2.35 -1.46 2.93
N PHE A 17 -1.60 -0.85 3.84
CA PHE A 17 -1.74 0.55 4.21
C PHE A 17 -0.43 1.29 3.95
N ASP A 18 -0.48 2.37 3.17
CA ASP A 18 0.71 3.08 2.71
C ASP A 18 1.72 2.20 1.96
N SER A 19 1.22 1.26 1.15
CA SER A 19 2.01 0.25 0.42
C SER A 19 2.76 -0.76 1.29
N ALA A 20 2.54 -0.76 2.60
CA ALA A 20 3.07 -1.76 3.52
C ALA A 20 1.97 -2.73 3.96
N ASP A 21 2.31 -4.01 4.05
CA ASP A 21 1.41 -5.03 4.57
C ASP A 21 1.22 -4.83 6.08
N LEU A 22 -0.05 -4.85 6.52
CA LEU A 22 -0.42 -4.79 7.92
C LEU A 22 -0.33 -6.16 8.62
N GLY A 23 -0.03 -7.23 7.88
CA GLY A 23 0.17 -8.57 8.42
C GLY A 23 -1.13 -9.36 8.52
N PHE A 24 -1.15 -10.38 9.37
CA PHE A 24 -2.26 -11.32 9.43
C PHE A 24 -3.51 -10.74 10.12
N THR A 25 -4.66 -10.93 9.49
CA THR A 25 -5.98 -10.57 10.01
C THR A 25 -6.70 -11.82 10.52
N LYS A 26 -7.56 -11.69 11.55
CA LYS A 26 -8.32 -12.81 12.12
C LYS A 26 -9.76 -12.39 12.40
N GLY A 27 -10.72 -13.16 11.90
CA GLY A 27 -12.15 -12.88 12.07
C GLY A 27 -12.80 -12.16 10.88
N GLY A 28 -12.09 -12.01 9.75
CA GLY A 28 -12.60 -11.34 8.56
C GLY A 28 -12.43 -9.83 8.60
N VAL A 29 -12.27 -9.20 7.44
CA VAL A 29 -12.24 -7.73 7.32
C VAL A 29 -13.61 -7.26 6.88
N GLU A 30 -14.16 -6.28 7.59
CA GLU A 30 -15.46 -5.72 7.30
C GLU A 30 -15.30 -4.39 6.57
N VAL A 31 -15.96 -4.25 5.43
CA VAL A 31 -16.03 -3.00 4.66
C VAL A 31 -17.48 -2.54 4.65
N GLU A 32 -17.71 -1.35 5.20
CA GLU A 32 -19.02 -0.72 5.28
C GLU A 32 -19.02 0.55 4.41
N VAL A 33 -19.95 0.61 3.45
CA VAL A 33 -20.20 1.79 2.62
C VAL A 33 -21.63 2.25 2.93
N GLN A 34 -21.75 3.40 3.58
CA GLN A 34 -23.04 3.98 3.93
C GLN A 34 -23.30 5.21 3.05
N THR A 35 -24.48 5.26 2.44
CA THR A 35 -24.97 6.44 1.72
C THR A 35 -26.02 7.10 2.58
N ASN A 36 -25.76 8.33 3.02
CA ASN A 36 -26.74 9.12 3.75
C ASN A 36 -27.58 9.88 2.75
N THR A 37 -28.88 9.74 2.90
CA THR A 37 -29.89 10.41 2.10
C THR A 37 -30.73 11.32 3.00
N HIS A 38 -31.22 12.40 2.43
CA HIS A 38 -32.18 13.27 3.07
C HIS A 38 -33.43 13.30 2.20
N GLU A 39 -34.52 12.82 2.79
CA GLU A 39 -35.83 12.87 2.18
C GLU A 39 -36.33 14.31 2.19
N VAL A 40 -36.64 14.83 1.01
CA VAL A 40 -37.30 16.12 0.84
C VAL A 40 -38.80 15.86 0.84
N THR A 41 -39.45 16.23 1.94
CA THR A 41 -40.91 16.24 2.06
C THR A 41 -41.44 17.65 1.78
N VAL A 42 -42.63 17.75 1.20
CA VAL A 42 -43.35 19.03 1.06
C VAL A 42 -44.68 18.94 1.78
N ASP A 43 -45.04 20.04 2.42
CA ASP A 43 -46.16 20.14 3.35
C ASP A 43 -47.53 19.78 2.74
N GLN A 44 -47.66 19.87 1.40
CA GLN A 44 -48.91 19.59 0.67
C GLN A 44 -49.19 18.09 0.44
N MET A 45 -48.18 17.23 0.58
CA MET A 45 -48.29 15.77 0.37
C MET A 45 -48.11 14.97 1.67
N GLY A 46 -48.14 15.66 2.82
CA GLY A 46 -47.92 15.06 4.14
C GLY A 46 -46.50 14.53 4.33
N GLU A 47 -46.36 13.43 5.08
CA GLU A 47 -45.08 12.76 5.36
C GLU A 47 -44.54 11.91 4.20
N THR A 48 -45.19 11.90 3.04
CA THR A 48 -44.74 11.08 1.92
C THR A 48 -43.47 11.69 1.31
N PRO A 49 -42.32 10.99 1.33
CA PRO A 49 -41.11 11.50 0.69
C PRO A 49 -41.32 11.60 -0.82
N ILE A 50 -41.08 12.79 -1.39
CA ILE A 50 -41.25 13.05 -2.82
C ILE A 50 -39.93 12.85 -3.56
N ASP A 51 -38.82 13.19 -2.91
CA ASP A 51 -37.47 13.06 -3.45
C ASP A 51 -36.50 12.70 -2.34
N GLU A 52 -35.41 12.03 -2.70
CA GLU A 52 -34.40 11.56 -1.76
C GLU A 52 -33.02 12.00 -2.27
N ILE A 53 -32.46 13.03 -1.63
CA ILE A 53 -31.19 13.62 -2.04
C ILE A 53 -30.07 12.98 -1.23
N ILE A 54 -29.06 12.43 -1.91
CA ILE A 54 -27.85 11.92 -1.25
C ILE A 54 -27.09 13.09 -0.61
N THR A 55 -27.04 13.13 0.71
CA THR A 55 -26.33 14.16 1.50
C THR A 55 -24.87 13.82 1.74
N GLY A 56 -24.51 12.54 1.66
CA GLY A 56 -23.12 12.13 1.79
C GLY A 56 -22.93 10.63 1.61
N ARG A 57 -21.68 10.23 1.44
CA ARG A 57 -21.28 8.82 1.39
C ARG A 57 -20.05 8.64 2.27
N THR A 58 -20.16 7.75 3.24
CA THR A 58 -19.08 7.41 4.16
C THR A 58 -18.62 5.98 3.91
N VAL A 59 -17.33 5.75 4.06
CA VAL A 59 -16.73 4.43 3.97
C VAL A 59 -15.96 4.17 5.25
N GLN A 60 -16.20 3.01 5.85
CA GLN A 60 -15.51 2.55 7.04
C GLN A 60 -15.03 1.13 6.82
N VAL A 61 -13.81 0.84 7.26
CA VAL A 61 -13.24 -0.51 7.19
C VAL A 61 -12.74 -0.90 8.57
N THR A 62 -13.22 -2.02 9.07
CA THR A 62 -12.78 -2.60 10.34
C THR A 62 -11.89 -3.81 10.05
N ILE A 63 -10.62 -3.70 10.42
CA ILE A 63 -9.62 -4.76 10.25
C ILE A 63 -9.25 -5.30 11.64
N PRO A 64 -9.64 -6.53 11.98
CA PRO A 64 -9.14 -7.21 13.16
C PRO A 64 -7.75 -7.78 12.86
N MET A 65 -6.72 -7.10 13.35
CA MET A 65 -5.33 -7.51 13.20
C MET A 65 -4.95 -8.52 14.29
N ALA A 66 -4.35 -9.64 13.90
CA ALA A 66 -3.79 -10.64 14.83
C ALA A 66 -2.32 -10.33 15.17
N GLU A 67 -1.61 -9.67 14.27
CA GLU A 67 -0.21 -9.32 14.47
C GLU A 67 -0.08 -7.92 15.07
N THR A 68 0.56 -7.86 16.24
CA THR A 68 0.69 -6.63 17.03
C THR A 68 2.16 -6.25 17.15
N THR A 69 2.76 -5.87 16.03
CA THR A 69 4.09 -5.24 15.97
C THR A 69 3.98 -3.75 16.28
N LEU A 70 5.03 -3.17 16.87
CA LEU A 70 5.05 -1.74 17.23
C LEU A 70 5.02 -0.85 15.99
N GLU A 71 5.57 -1.34 14.89
CA GLU A 71 5.60 -0.69 13.58
C GLU A 71 4.20 -0.57 13.00
N ASN A 72 3.42 -1.65 13.05
CA ASN A 72 2.03 -1.62 12.60
C ASN A 72 1.20 -0.68 13.47
N LEU A 73 1.42 -0.70 14.78
CA LEU A 73 0.74 0.19 15.72
C LEU A 73 1.08 1.67 15.48
N ALA A 74 2.36 1.99 15.21
CA ALA A 74 2.77 3.35 14.85
C ALA A 74 2.18 3.80 13.51
N ARG A 75 2.08 2.88 12.54
CA ARG A 75 1.55 3.19 11.21
C ARG A 75 0.04 3.47 11.26
N VAL A 76 -0.72 2.74 12.08
CA VAL A 76 -2.17 2.94 12.19
C VAL A 76 -2.55 4.09 13.11
N MET A 77 -1.71 4.48 14.07
CA MET A 77 -2.02 5.58 15.00
C MET A 77 -1.71 6.96 14.39
N PRO A 78 -2.68 7.90 14.33
CA PRO A 78 -2.43 9.26 13.87
C PRO A 78 -1.52 10.03 14.82
N GLY A 79 -0.59 10.78 14.23
CA GLY A 79 0.34 11.62 14.99
C GLY A 79 1.29 10.83 15.88
N SER A 80 1.38 9.51 15.69
CA SER A 80 2.31 8.70 16.46
C SER A 80 3.73 8.86 15.92
N THR A 81 4.69 8.98 16.83
CA THR A 81 6.10 8.90 16.49
C THR A 81 6.64 7.57 17.02
N LEU A 82 7.12 6.74 16.10
CA LEU A 82 7.88 5.55 16.46
C LEU A 82 9.29 5.98 16.83
N VAL A 83 9.60 5.95 18.12
CA VAL A 83 10.97 6.11 18.60
C VAL A 83 11.57 4.72 18.72
N THR A 84 12.52 4.41 17.84
CA THR A 84 13.17 3.11 17.78
C THR A 84 14.66 3.26 17.44
N ASP A 85 15.46 2.33 17.95
CA ASP A 85 16.88 2.15 17.62
C ASP A 85 17.11 1.28 16.37
N GLY A 86 16.07 0.62 15.86
CA GLY A 86 16.18 -0.19 14.65
C GLY A 86 16.48 0.67 13.42
N ALA A 87 17.08 0.09 12.39
CA ALA A 87 17.41 0.79 11.14
C ALA A 87 16.77 0.09 9.94
N LYS A 88 16.42 0.85 8.92
CA LYS A 88 15.94 0.31 7.64
C LYS A 88 17.14 -0.01 6.76
N ALA A 89 17.05 -1.13 6.05
CA ALA A 89 18.04 -1.44 5.03
C ALA A 89 17.90 -0.47 3.84
N THR A 90 19.03 -0.02 3.32
CA THR A 90 19.08 0.88 2.15
C THR A 90 20.03 0.33 1.10
N GLY A 91 19.69 0.56 -0.17
CA GLY A 91 20.49 0.14 -1.32
C GLY A 91 20.30 1.12 -2.47
N THR A 92 21.09 0.94 -3.54
CA THR A 92 21.02 1.81 -4.72
C THR A 92 21.21 1.04 -6.01
N VAL A 93 20.58 1.54 -7.07
CA VAL A 93 20.86 1.15 -8.45
C VAL A 93 21.17 2.43 -9.23
N VAL A 94 22.33 2.52 -9.86
CA VAL A 94 22.79 3.72 -10.58
C VAL A 94 23.01 3.36 -12.04
N PHE A 95 22.37 4.09 -12.94
CA PHE A 95 22.65 4.06 -14.38
C PHE A 95 23.67 5.17 -14.70
N SER A 96 24.81 4.85 -15.31
CA SER A 96 25.93 5.80 -15.41
C SER A 96 26.20 6.29 -16.84
N THR A 97 26.51 5.37 -17.75
CA THR A 97 27.17 5.71 -19.02
C THR A 97 26.27 5.61 -20.25
N ALA A 98 25.23 4.77 -20.20
CA ALA A 98 24.26 4.64 -21.28
C ALA A 98 22.95 4.02 -20.76
N ALA A 99 21.86 4.24 -21.50
CA ALA A 99 20.58 3.59 -21.21
C ALA A 99 20.70 2.06 -21.33
N PRO A 100 19.87 1.29 -20.58
CA PRO A 100 19.84 -0.17 -20.67
C PRO A 100 19.54 -0.66 -22.08
N VAL A 101 20.04 -1.84 -22.43
CA VAL A 101 19.75 -2.51 -23.69
C VAL A 101 18.84 -3.73 -23.51
N ASN A 102 18.38 -4.31 -24.61
CA ASN A 102 17.49 -5.46 -24.56
C ASN A 102 18.13 -6.64 -23.81
N GLY A 103 17.44 -7.12 -22.78
CA GLY A 103 17.90 -8.23 -21.94
C GLY A 103 18.67 -7.80 -20.68
N ASP A 104 18.99 -6.52 -20.52
CA ASP A 104 19.53 -6.00 -19.26
C ASP A 104 18.51 -6.18 -18.14
N LYS A 105 18.94 -6.72 -17.00
CA LYS A 105 18.07 -6.97 -15.86
C LYS A 105 18.72 -6.65 -14.51
N ILE A 106 17.86 -6.24 -13.59
CA ILE A 106 18.16 -6.08 -12.17
C ILE A 106 17.36 -7.11 -11.42
N THR A 107 18.02 -7.89 -10.57
CA THR A 107 17.39 -8.92 -9.74
C THR A 107 17.38 -8.45 -8.30
N ILE A 108 16.18 -8.36 -7.71
CA ILE A 108 15.95 -7.97 -6.31
C ILE A 108 15.11 -9.05 -5.68
N ASP A 109 15.58 -9.61 -4.56
CA ASP A 109 14.90 -10.70 -3.85
C ASP A 109 14.55 -11.91 -4.76
N GLY A 110 15.46 -12.22 -5.70
CA GLY A 110 15.27 -13.28 -6.68
C GLY A 110 14.28 -12.97 -7.81
N LEU A 111 13.70 -11.77 -7.84
CA LEU A 111 12.79 -11.33 -8.90
C LEU A 111 13.51 -10.46 -9.94
N ASP A 112 13.35 -10.85 -11.20
CA ASP A 112 13.97 -10.16 -12.33
C ASP A 112 13.09 -9.02 -12.85
N PHE A 113 13.66 -7.82 -12.88
CA PHE A 113 13.16 -6.64 -13.57
C PHE A 113 13.96 -6.45 -14.85
N THR A 114 13.34 -6.71 -16.01
CA THR A 114 14.07 -6.86 -17.29
C THR A 114 13.69 -5.77 -18.28
N PHE A 115 14.67 -5.10 -18.87
CA PHE A 115 14.47 -4.17 -19.98
C PHE A 115 14.33 -4.92 -21.31
N LYS A 116 13.23 -4.70 -22.01
CA LYS A 116 12.92 -5.36 -23.29
C LYS A 116 12.43 -4.37 -24.35
N THR A 117 12.72 -4.68 -25.61
CA THR A 117 12.15 -3.96 -26.76
C THR A 117 10.64 -4.18 -26.89
N ALA A 118 10.15 -5.35 -26.47
CA ALA A 118 8.73 -5.70 -26.42
C ALA A 118 8.40 -6.30 -25.03
N PRO A 119 7.94 -5.48 -24.06
CA PRO A 119 7.53 -5.96 -22.75
C PRO A 119 6.33 -6.90 -22.85
N SER A 120 6.38 -8.02 -22.14
CA SER A 120 5.31 -9.05 -22.17
C SER A 120 4.96 -9.61 -20.79
N GLY A 121 5.90 -9.54 -19.83
CA GLY A 121 5.69 -9.90 -18.44
C GLY A 121 5.42 -8.67 -17.56
N SER A 122 4.81 -8.92 -16.41
CA SER A 122 4.46 -7.90 -15.40
C SER A 122 5.67 -7.08 -14.87
N ARG A 123 6.89 -7.62 -14.98
CA ARG A 123 8.16 -6.97 -14.57
C ARG A 123 9.08 -6.64 -15.75
N ASP A 124 8.57 -6.76 -16.97
CA ASP A 124 9.27 -6.28 -18.15
C ASP A 124 9.07 -4.76 -18.26
N MET A 125 10.15 -4.03 -18.53
CA MET A 125 10.13 -2.59 -18.74
C MET A 125 10.53 -2.29 -20.18
N ALA A 126 9.85 -1.34 -20.81
CA ALA A 126 10.29 -0.83 -22.10
C ALA A 126 11.67 -0.16 -21.96
N ILE A 127 12.53 -0.31 -22.98
CA ILE A 127 13.84 0.33 -23.00
C ILE A 127 13.66 1.85 -23.15
N PRO A 128 14.13 2.66 -22.18
CA PRO A 128 13.97 4.10 -22.23
C PRO A 128 15.11 4.81 -22.97
N ALA A 129 14.85 6.03 -23.44
CA ALA A 129 15.82 6.83 -24.21
C ALA A 129 16.97 7.42 -23.37
N THR A 130 16.80 7.53 -22.04
CA THR A 130 17.80 8.14 -21.15
C THR A 130 17.98 7.32 -19.88
N ILE A 131 19.14 7.47 -19.23
CA ILE A 131 19.45 6.84 -17.93
C ILE A 131 18.53 7.31 -16.80
N GLY A 132 18.07 8.57 -16.84
CA GLY A 132 17.10 9.08 -15.88
C GLY A 132 15.71 8.45 -16.05
N ALA A 133 15.27 8.28 -17.30
CA ALA A 133 14.05 7.55 -17.59
C ALA A 133 14.16 6.05 -17.23
N ALA A 134 15.36 5.45 -17.32
CA ALA A 134 15.61 4.10 -16.81
C ALA A 134 15.43 4.00 -15.29
N ALA A 135 15.94 4.96 -14.53
CA ALA A 135 15.74 5.00 -13.08
C ALA A 135 14.27 5.14 -12.70
N ILE A 136 13.52 6.00 -13.39
CA ILE A 136 12.07 6.19 -13.17
C ILE A 136 11.30 4.90 -13.48
N ALA A 137 11.57 4.28 -14.63
CA ALA A 137 10.90 3.04 -15.03
C ALA A 137 11.16 1.90 -14.04
N LEU A 138 12.42 1.74 -13.60
CA LEU A 138 12.78 0.73 -12.60
C LEU A 138 12.12 1.00 -11.25
N ALA A 139 12.11 2.24 -10.77
CA ALA A 139 11.47 2.58 -9.50
C ALA A 139 9.95 2.28 -9.53
N ALA A 140 9.27 2.64 -10.61
CA ALA A 140 7.85 2.33 -10.79
C ALA A 140 7.58 0.82 -10.82
N ALA A 141 8.40 0.05 -11.54
CA ALA A 141 8.26 -1.40 -11.60
C ALA A 141 8.45 -2.07 -10.23
N ILE A 142 9.45 -1.63 -9.45
CA ILE A 142 9.69 -2.14 -8.09
C ILE A 142 8.51 -1.82 -7.16
N ASN A 143 8.01 -0.58 -7.19
CA ASN A 143 6.90 -0.16 -6.33
C ASN A 143 5.60 -0.92 -6.68
N ASN A 144 5.36 -1.22 -7.96
CA ASN A 144 4.21 -2.02 -8.37
C ASN A 144 4.34 -3.50 -7.98
N ALA A 145 5.56 -4.03 -7.90
CA ALA A 145 5.82 -5.43 -7.54
C ALA A 145 5.58 -5.76 -6.05
N SER A 146 5.25 -4.77 -5.21
CA SER A 146 4.86 -4.97 -3.80
C SER A 146 5.87 -5.77 -2.96
N LEU A 147 7.17 -5.55 -3.17
CA LEU A 147 8.26 -6.31 -2.52
C LEU A 147 8.59 -5.88 -1.09
N GLY A 148 7.80 -4.98 -0.50
CA GLY A 148 8.17 -4.36 0.78
C GLY A 148 9.43 -3.48 0.66
N ILE A 149 9.71 -2.94 -0.54
CA ILE A 149 10.80 -2.02 -0.83
C ILE A 149 10.18 -0.77 -1.47
N LEU A 150 10.53 0.40 -0.94
CA LEU A 150 10.20 1.68 -1.54
C LEU A 150 11.36 2.13 -2.44
N ALA A 151 11.07 2.29 -3.73
CA ALA A 151 12.03 2.77 -4.72
C ALA A 151 11.72 4.24 -5.10
N THR A 152 12.71 5.11 -4.92
CA THR A 152 12.62 6.55 -5.23
C THR A 152 13.65 6.92 -6.30
N PRO A 153 13.23 7.37 -7.49
CA PRO A 153 14.17 7.81 -8.52
C PRO A 153 14.75 9.19 -8.19
N ASN A 154 16.05 9.35 -8.40
CA ASN A 154 16.81 10.60 -8.27
C ASN A 154 17.81 10.70 -9.42
N ALA A 155 17.45 11.46 -10.46
CA ALA A 155 18.19 11.50 -11.72
C ALA A 155 18.43 10.08 -12.27
N ALA A 156 19.68 9.65 -12.44
CA ALA A 156 20.03 8.32 -12.95
C ALA A 156 20.17 7.25 -11.84
N THR A 157 19.87 7.61 -10.59
CA THR A 157 19.95 6.72 -9.43
C THR A 157 18.55 6.34 -8.97
N VAL A 158 18.38 5.08 -8.55
CA VAL A 158 17.22 4.60 -7.80
C VAL A 158 17.67 4.34 -6.38
N ASN A 159 17.11 5.11 -5.44
CA ASN A 159 17.29 4.88 -4.02
C ASN A 159 16.27 3.84 -3.57
N LEU A 160 16.73 2.81 -2.87
CA LEU A 160 15.90 1.72 -2.36
C LEU A 160 15.93 1.74 -0.84
N GLU A 161 14.76 1.69 -0.23
CA GLU A 161 14.59 1.63 1.22
C GLU A 161 13.61 0.51 1.59
N ALA A 162 13.95 -0.32 2.58
CA ALA A 162 13.03 -1.33 3.08
C ALA A 162 11.80 -0.66 3.73
N SER A 163 10.60 -1.20 3.47
CA SER A 163 9.36 -0.70 4.07
C SER A 163 9.36 -0.88 5.60
N ASN A 164 10.03 -1.91 6.09
CA ASN A 164 10.16 -2.22 7.52
C ASN A 164 11.63 -2.15 7.96
N ARG A 165 11.85 -1.81 9.24
CA ARG A 165 13.16 -1.90 9.89
C ARG A 165 13.48 -3.36 10.18
N GLY A 166 14.77 -3.67 10.30
CA GLY A 166 15.22 -5.01 10.66
C GLY A 166 16.10 -5.69 9.63
N VAL A 167 16.69 -6.80 10.04
CA VAL A 167 17.66 -7.56 9.23
C VAL A 167 17.02 -8.22 8.01
N SER A 168 15.71 -8.49 8.06
CA SER A 168 14.94 -9.05 6.94
C SER A 168 14.89 -8.13 5.72
N GLY A 169 15.14 -6.82 5.90
CA GLY A 169 15.27 -5.87 4.79
C GLY A 169 16.60 -5.97 4.03
N ASN A 170 17.56 -6.76 4.52
CA ASN A 170 18.86 -6.89 3.88
C ASN A 170 18.78 -7.86 2.70
N VAL A 171 18.50 -7.29 1.52
CA VAL A 171 18.28 -8.03 0.29
C VAL A 171 19.46 -7.84 -0.66
N ALA A 172 19.97 -8.94 -1.20
CA ALA A 172 20.98 -8.89 -2.26
C ALA A 172 20.36 -8.31 -3.54
N ILE A 173 21.06 -7.35 -4.14
CA ILE A 173 20.72 -6.81 -5.45
C ILE A 173 21.82 -7.25 -6.41
N THR A 174 21.42 -7.90 -7.50
CA THR A 174 22.34 -8.29 -8.55
C THR A 174 21.91 -7.69 -9.88
N LYS A 175 22.87 -7.57 -10.80
CA LYS A 175 22.65 -7.06 -12.15
C LYS A 175 23.14 -8.12 -13.14
N THR A 176 22.38 -8.32 -14.21
CA THR A 176 22.86 -9.01 -15.41
C THR A 176 22.66 -8.03 -16.55
N VAL A 177 23.74 -7.37 -16.96
CA VAL A 177 23.71 -6.33 -18.00
C VAL A 177 24.80 -6.59 -19.02
N VAL A 178 24.54 -6.26 -20.29
CA VAL A 178 25.49 -6.46 -21.39
C VAL A 178 26.79 -5.71 -21.12
N THR A 179 26.69 -4.46 -20.66
CA THR A 179 27.84 -3.63 -20.31
C THR A 179 27.86 -3.36 -18.81
N ALA A 180 28.70 -4.09 -18.08
CA ALA A 180 28.76 -4.05 -16.62
C ALA A 180 28.97 -2.65 -16.03
N ALA A 181 29.65 -1.74 -16.74
CA ALA A 181 29.90 -0.36 -16.30
C ALA A 181 28.66 0.55 -16.40
N ASN A 182 27.65 0.18 -17.19
CA ASN A 182 26.47 1.02 -17.40
C ASN A 182 25.55 1.06 -16.17
N VAL A 183 25.63 0.04 -15.32
CA VAL A 183 24.79 -0.08 -14.12
C VAL A 183 25.66 -0.41 -12.93
N THR A 184 25.53 0.32 -11.83
CA THR A 184 26.14 -0.04 -10.53
C THR A 184 25.03 -0.38 -9.54
N VAL A 185 25.19 -1.45 -8.77
CA VAL A 185 24.23 -1.85 -7.74
C VAL A 185 24.91 -1.93 -6.39
N THR A 186 24.23 -1.42 -5.37
CA THR A 186 24.58 -1.60 -3.96
C THR A 186 23.43 -2.36 -3.33
N GLY A 187 23.71 -3.56 -2.81
CA GLY A 187 22.70 -4.38 -2.12
C GLY A 187 22.08 -3.63 -0.94
N MET A 188 20.85 -4.01 -0.57
CA MET A 188 20.19 -3.42 0.58
C MET A 188 20.83 -3.93 1.86
N ALA A 189 21.41 -3.03 2.64
CA ALA A 189 22.12 -3.35 3.88
C ALA A 189 21.90 -2.27 4.95
N GLY A 190 22.34 -2.56 6.18
CA GLY A 190 22.19 -1.65 7.32
C GLY A 190 20.86 -1.76 8.05
N GLY A 191 20.01 -2.72 7.68
CA GLY A 191 18.83 -3.09 8.46
C GLY A 191 19.24 -3.67 9.81
N VAL A 192 18.69 -3.11 10.89
CA VAL A 192 18.94 -3.55 12.28
C VAL A 192 17.59 -3.70 12.97
N ASP A 193 17.39 -4.83 13.64
CA ASP A 193 16.18 -5.10 14.41
C ASP A 193 16.09 -4.13 15.59
N ALA A 194 14.89 -3.62 15.85
CA ALA A 194 14.67 -2.75 16.99
C ALA A 194 14.83 -3.55 18.29
N THR A 195 15.77 -3.15 19.16
CA THR A 195 15.89 -3.74 20.50
C THR A 195 15.15 -2.91 21.55
N LYS A 196 14.89 -1.64 21.23
CA LYS A 196 14.07 -0.72 22.03
C LYS A 196 13.19 0.10 21.10
N ALA A 197 11.88 -0.09 21.21
CA ALA A 197 10.90 0.69 20.47
C ALA A 197 9.78 1.17 21.40
N LYS A 198 9.32 2.41 21.20
CA LYS A 198 8.10 2.95 21.82
C LYS A 198 7.33 3.77 20.80
N VAL A 199 6.01 3.73 20.91
CA VAL A 199 5.10 4.61 20.16
C VAL A 199 4.66 5.72 21.10
N VAL A 200 4.95 6.97 20.74
CA VAL A 200 4.51 8.14 21.49
C VAL A 200 3.37 8.81 20.73
N VAL A 201 2.24 9.00 21.40
CA VAL A 201 1.07 9.73 20.87
C VAL A 201 0.97 11.04 21.64
N GLU A 202 1.24 12.15 20.96
CA GLU A 202 1.13 13.50 21.54
C GLU A 202 -0.32 14.03 21.42
N THR A 203 -0.64 15.08 22.18
CA THR A 203 -2.00 15.68 22.18
C THR A 203 -2.31 16.30 20.81
N GLY A 204 -3.21 15.66 20.07
CA GLY A 204 -3.55 16.01 18.68
C GLY A 204 -4.54 17.15 18.49
N THR A 205 -4.40 18.26 19.22
CA THR A 205 -5.21 19.47 18.96
C THR A 205 -4.86 20.02 17.56
N ASN A 206 -5.86 20.19 16.68
CA ASN A 206 -5.72 20.69 15.29
C ASN A 206 -5.00 19.76 14.27
N ILE A 207 -4.89 18.45 14.51
CA ILE A 207 -4.38 17.54 13.48
C ILE A 207 -5.49 17.16 12.50
N SER A 208 -5.35 17.57 11.23
CA SER A 208 -6.28 17.17 10.17
C SER A 208 -6.04 15.72 9.75
N LEU A 209 -6.99 14.83 10.06
CA LEU A 209 -6.93 13.41 9.69
C LEU A 209 -6.89 13.21 8.16
N LEU A 210 -7.47 14.15 7.40
CA LEU A 210 -7.41 14.16 5.93
C LEU A 210 -5.98 14.37 5.38
N LYS A 211 -5.14 15.14 6.09
CA LYS A 211 -3.73 15.36 5.69
C LYS A 211 -2.84 14.15 5.97
N LEU A 212 -3.21 13.35 6.96
CA LEU A 212 -2.51 12.11 7.33
C LEU A 212 -3.10 10.88 6.62
N ALA A 213 -4.21 11.03 5.91
CA ALA A 213 -4.89 9.94 5.24
C ALA A 213 -4.05 9.41 4.09
N LYS A 214 -3.89 8.08 4.04
CA LYS A 214 -3.08 7.35 3.06
C LYS A 214 -3.92 6.30 2.37
N LYS A 215 -3.41 5.77 1.26
CA LYS A 215 -4.10 4.73 0.49
C LYS A 215 -4.19 3.43 1.31
N LEU A 216 -5.39 2.86 1.39
CA LEU A 216 -5.64 1.52 1.94
C LEU A 216 -6.14 0.63 0.82
N VAL A 217 -5.51 -0.53 0.63
CA VAL A 217 -5.86 -1.53 -0.37
C VAL A 217 -6.15 -2.84 0.32
N LEU A 218 -7.34 -3.40 0.09
CA LEU A 218 -7.70 -4.74 0.51
C LEU A 218 -7.65 -5.65 -0.70
N ARG A 219 -6.74 -6.63 -0.68
CA ARG A 219 -6.57 -7.61 -1.75
C ARG A 219 -7.02 -9.00 -1.29
N PRO A 220 -7.97 -9.66 -1.98
CA PRO A 220 -8.31 -11.05 -1.68
C PRO A 220 -7.10 -11.98 -1.84
N LYS A 221 -6.93 -12.94 -0.93
CA LYS A 221 -5.84 -13.91 -0.96
C LYS A 221 -6.03 -14.85 -2.16
N GLY A 222 -5.03 -14.90 -3.04
CA GLY A 222 -5.05 -15.69 -4.28
C GLY A 222 -5.37 -14.88 -5.54
N ALA A 223 -5.70 -13.58 -5.41
CA ALA A 223 -5.72 -12.67 -6.55
C ALA A 223 -4.28 -12.33 -6.95
N VAL A 224 -3.91 -12.67 -8.20
CA VAL A 224 -2.59 -12.38 -8.77
C VAL A 224 -2.53 -10.95 -9.33
N ASP A 225 -3.70 -10.39 -9.68
CA ASP A 225 -3.86 -9.09 -10.32
C ASP A 225 -4.72 -8.14 -9.46
N ALA A 226 -4.56 -6.83 -9.64
CA ALA A 226 -5.29 -5.78 -8.92
C ALA A 226 -6.80 -5.70 -9.27
N ARG A 227 -7.32 -6.63 -10.07
CA ARG A 227 -8.69 -6.63 -10.61
C ARG A 227 -9.79 -6.75 -9.57
N ASP A 228 -9.45 -7.23 -8.37
CA ASP A 228 -10.38 -7.42 -7.26
C ASP A 228 -9.99 -6.60 -6.02
N ASP A 229 -9.09 -5.64 -6.19
CA ASP A 229 -8.63 -4.80 -5.10
C ASP A 229 -9.75 -3.84 -4.68
N PHE A 230 -10.04 -3.77 -3.38
CA PHE A 230 -10.84 -2.70 -2.82
C PHE A 230 -9.91 -1.62 -2.29
N THR A 231 -9.82 -0.51 -3.02
CA THR A 231 -8.96 0.62 -2.66
C THR A 231 -9.78 1.76 -2.08
N ILE A 232 -9.37 2.24 -0.91
CA ILE A 232 -9.76 3.56 -0.39
C ILE A 232 -8.61 4.53 -0.65
N PHE A 233 -8.88 5.59 -1.42
CA PHE A 233 -7.86 6.54 -1.86
C PHE A 233 -7.23 7.31 -0.70
N LYS A 234 -8.03 7.67 0.29
CA LYS A 234 -7.58 8.32 1.53
C LYS A 234 -8.27 7.69 2.72
N ALA A 235 -7.58 6.79 3.39
CA ALA A 235 -8.02 6.16 4.63
C ALA A 235 -7.15 6.61 5.80
N MET A 236 -7.75 6.80 6.96
CA MET A 236 -7.02 7.07 8.19
C MET A 236 -7.82 6.58 9.39
N THR A 237 -7.15 6.15 10.46
CA THR A 237 -7.86 5.66 11.65
C THR A 237 -8.30 6.82 12.53
N SER A 238 -9.43 6.68 13.22
CA SER A 238 -9.87 7.69 14.19
C SER A 238 -9.12 7.62 15.52
N GLY A 239 -7.99 6.88 15.60
CA GLY A 239 -7.23 6.68 16.83
C GLY A 239 -7.90 5.78 17.87
N ALA A 240 -9.06 5.20 17.54
CA ALA A 240 -9.73 4.24 18.41
C ALA A 240 -9.08 2.87 18.24
N ILE A 241 -8.49 2.39 19.33
CA ILE A 241 -7.80 1.11 19.40
C ILE A 241 -8.42 0.32 20.54
N GLN A 242 -8.89 -0.89 20.23
CA GLN A 242 -9.43 -1.81 21.22
C GLN A 242 -8.55 -3.04 21.30
N PHE A 243 -8.04 -3.31 22.51
CA PHE A 243 -7.33 -4.54 22.83
C PHE A 243 -8.28 -5.48 23.58
N ALA A 244 -8.54 -6.65 23.01
CA ALA A 244 -9.19 -7.73 23.74
C ALA A 244 -8.11 -8.64 24.34
N TYR A 245 -8.01 -8.66 25.67
CA TYR A 245 -7.18 -9.62 26.39
C TYR A 245 -8.06 -10.78 26.86
N GLN A 246 -7.88 -11.95 26.26
CA GLN A 246 -8.59 -13.17 26.64
C GLN A 246 -7.56 -14.29 26.80
N THR A 247 -7.64 -15.06 27.88
CA THR A 247 -6.63 -16.08 28.22
C THR A 247 -6.62 -17.25 27.23
N ASP A 248 -7.75 -17.49 26.56
CA ASP A 248 -7.95 -18.61 25.63
C ASP A 248 -7.96 -18.21 24.15
N GLN A 249 -7.68 -16.94 23.83
CA GLN A 249 -7.66 -16.44 22.45
C GLN A 249 -6.42 -15.60 22.16
N GLU A 250 -5.98 -15.63 20.90
CA GLU A 250 -4.92 -14.74 20.42
C GLU A 250 -5.32 -13.27 20.58
N ARG A 251 -4.34 -12.40 20.83
CA ARG A 251 -4.58 -10.95 20.98
C ARG A 251 -5.07 -10.37 19.65
N ILE A 252 -6.34 -9.96 19.61
CA ILE A 252 -6.93 -9.28 18.46
C ILE A 252 -6.95 -7.78 18.72
N PHE A 253 -6.56 -7.02 17.70
CA PHE A 253 -6.51 -5.57 17.69
C PHE A 253 -7.40 -5.03 16.58
N ASN A 254 -8.50 -4.39 16.95
CA ASN A 254 -9.45 -3.87 15.97
C ASN A 254 -9.03 -2.46 15.55
N VAL A 255 -8.73 -2.30 14.26
CA VAL A 255 -8.42 -1.01 13.64
C VAL A 255 -9.56 -0.59 12.75
N VAL A 256 -10.10 0.59 13.02
CA VAL A 256 -11.16 1.19 12.21
C VAL A 256 -10.57 2.29 11.34
N PHE A 257 -10.55 2.07 10.03
CA PHE A 257 -10.19 3.05 9.02
C PHE A 257 -11.44 3.79 8.54
N LYS A 258 -11.36 5.11 8.48
CA LYS A 258 -12.38 5.95 7.83
C LYS A 258 -11.83 6.46 6.51
N GLY A 259 -12.63 6.31 5.45
CA GLY A 259 -12.35 6.85 4.14
C GLY A 259 -12.73 8.32 4.06
N TYR A 260 -11.88 9.13 3.43
CA TYR A 260 -12.09 10.53 3.14
C TYR A 260 -12.04 10.75 1.61
N ALA A 261 -12.75 11.76 1.13
CA ALA A 261 -12.70 12.12 -0.29
C ALA A 261 -11.31 12.66 -0.66
N ASP A 262 -10.78 12.23 -1.81
CA ASP A 262 -9.61 12.85 -2.41
C ASP A 262 -9.92 14.24 -2.99
N ALA A 263 -8.90 14.95 -3.49
CA ALA A 263 -9.08 16.29 -4.07
C ALA A 263 -9.96 16.29 -5.33
N SER A 264 -10.24 15.12 -5.90
CA SER A 264 -11.10 14.90 -7.06
C SER A 264 -12.49 14.36 -6.67
N GLY A 265 -12.80 14.27 -5.37
CA GLY A 265 -14.08 13.78 -4.86
C GLY A 265 -14.23 12.26 -4.84
N ARG A 266 -13.17 11.48 -5.11
CA ARG A 266 -13.20 10.02 -5.13
C ARG A 266 -13.03 9.45 -3.73
N LEU A 267 -13.84 8.46 -3.38
CA LEU A 267 -13.85 7.82 -2.06
C LEU A 267 -13.18 6.44 -2.06
N PHE A 268 -13.58 5.58 -2.99
CA PHE A 268 -13.01 4.24 -3.16
C PHE A 268 -13.13 3.77 -4.61
N ALA A 269 -12.31 2.78 -4.96
CA ALA A 269 -12.39 2.03 -6.21
C ALA A 269 -12.43 0.54 -5.91
N VAL A 270 -13.12 -0.20 -6.77
CA VAL A 270 -13.12 -1.66 -6.76
C VAL A 270 -12.57 -2.12 -8.10
N GLY A 271 -11.48 -2.86 -8.07
CA GLY A 271 -10.75 -3.33 -9.23
C GLY A 271 -9.49 -2.53 -9.56
N ASP A 272 -8.94 -2.79 -10.75
CA ASP A 272 -7.62 -2.28 -11.13
C ASP A 272 -7.66 -0.77 -11.38
N GLU A 273 -6.93 -0.01 -10.56
CA GLU A 273 -6.85 1.45 -10.66
C GLU A 273 -6.18 1.96 -11.94
N THR A 274 -5.48 1.10 -12.67
CA THR A 274 -4.85 1.45 -13.96
C THR A 274 -5.81 1.36 -15.14
N ALA A 275 -7.04 0.88 -14.93
CA ALA A 275 -8.06 0.82 -15.96
C ALA A 275 -8.47 2.25 -16.39
N ALA A 276 -7.97 2.67 -17.54
CA ALA A 276 -8.44 3.85 -18.24
C ALA A 276 -9.63 3.49 -19.14
N ALA A 277 -10.60 4.40 -19.23
CA ALA A 277 -11.68 4.34 -20.23
C ALA A 277 -11.16 4.70 -21.62
#